data_AF-A0A2K3N8T3-F1
#
_entry.id   AF-A0A2K3N8T3-F1
#
_cell.length_a   1.000
_cell.length_b   1.000
_cell.length_c   1.000
_cell.angle_alpha   90.00
_cell.angle_beta   90.00
_cell.angle_gamma   90.00
#
_symmetry.space_group_name_H-M   'P 1'
#
loop_
_entity.id
_entity.type
_entity.pdbx_description
1 polymer ?
#
loop_
_entity_poly.entity_id
_entity_poly.type
_entity_poly.pdbx_seq_one_letter_code
_entity_poly.pdbx_strand_id
1 'polypeptide(L)'
;MHRDIGWEKVMMRNDGEIGEWFVSGFDEAAGAPALGKFVKGKSDNMVERGRHAPEMERGLHGVKVDVWSIGYLIMTCGLVNVPKMLRELQNWCMEQNPEQRPTAADCYHHLLQLQSSLLVSGGAAGGGGGSVGGGGGGLM
;
A
#
# COMPACT_ATOMS: atom_id res chain seq x y z
N MET A 1 14.83 8.51 6.47
CA MET A 1 13.95 7.33 6.60
C MET A 1 13.09 7.48 7.84
N HIS A 2 11.82 7.09 7.77
CA HIS A 2 10.80 7.37 8.79
C HIS A 2 10.81 6.35 9.94
N ARG A 3 11.13 5.07 9.67
CA ARG A 3 11.32 3.97 10.63
C ARG A 3 10.10 3.50 11.42
N ASP A 4 9.05 4.32 11.48
CA ASP A 4 7.81 4.02 12.21
C ASP A 4 6.57 4.42 11.39
N ILE A 5 6.53 4.02 10.11
CA ILE A 5 5.33 4.21 9.30
C ILE A 5 4.28 3.19 9.74
N GLY A 6 3.10 3.69 10.10
CA GLY A 6 1.93 2.91 10.50
C GLY A 6 0.63 3.67 10.18
N TRP A 7 -0.52 3.00 10.26
CA TRP A 7 -1.82 3.60 9.94
C TRP A 7 -2.11 4.84 10.79
N GLU A 8 -1.66 4.85 12.05
CA GLU A 8 -1.80 6.00 12.95
C GLU A 8 -0.96 7.22 12.54
N LYS A 9 -0.05 7.06 11.58
CA LYS A 9 0.79 8.12 11.01
C LYS A 9 0.27 8.63 9.67
N VAL A 10 -0.66 7.91 9.04
CA VAL A 10 -1.28 8.27 7.77
C VAL A 10 -2.55 9.08 8.07
N MET A 11 -2.52 10.37 7.77
CA MET A 11 -3.59 11.31 8.09
C MET A 11 -4.22 11.86 6.81
N MET A 12 -5.52 12.20 6.89
CA MET A 12 -6.25 12.86 5.81
C MET A 12 -6.61 14.27 6.24
N ARG A 13 -6.29 15.26 5.40
CA ARG A 13 -6.70 16.66 5.61
C ARG A 13 -8.17 16.80 5.15
N ASN A 14 -9.02 17.35 6.02
CA ASN A 14 -10.47 17.45 5.83
C ASN A 14 -10.95 18.88 5.50
N ASP A 15 -10.07 19.78 5.10
CA ASP A 15 -10.36 21.21 4.89
C ASP A 15 -10.64 21.60 3.42
N GLY A 16 -10.82 20.64 2.50
CA GLY A 16 -11.07 20.88 1.07
C GLY A 16 -11.98 19.85 0.38
N GLU A 17 -12.29 20.07 -0.90
CA GLU A 17 -13.19 19.21 -1.71
C GLU A 17 -12.62 17.80 -1.98
N ILE A 18 -11.30 17.65 -1.98
CA ILE A 18 -10.59 16.38 -2.17
C ILE A 18 -9.68 16.21 -0.96
N GLY A 19 -9.88 15.13 -0.20
CA GLY A 19 -9.04 14.81 0.95
C GLY A 19 -7.60 14.53 0.53
N GLU A 20 -6.65 15.29 1.08
CA GLU A 20 -5.22 15.09 0.85
C GLU A 20 -4.65 14.18 1.95
N TRP A 21 -3.96 13.11 1.55
CA TRP A 21 -3.30 12.19 2.48
C TRP A 21 -1.85 12.61 2.74
N PHE A 22 -1.42 12.59 4.00
CA PHE A 22 -0.07 12.92 4.40
C PHE A 22 0.46 11.98 5.48
N VAL A 23 1.78 11.83 5.53
CA VAL A 23 2.48 11.04 6.55
C VAL A 23 3.02 11.99 7.63
N SER A 24 2.89 11.58 8.88
CA SER A 24 3.26 12.36 10.07
C SER A 24 4.03 11.52 11.10
N GLY A 25 4.47 12.13 12.20
CA GLY A 25 5.16 11.40 13.28
C GLY A 25 6.60 11.02 12.94
N PHE A 26 7.38 12.02 12.55
CA PHE A 26 8.80 11.89 12.20
C PHE A 26 9.74 11.80 13.42
N ASP A 27 9.20 11.55 14.62
CA ASP A 27 9.98 11.51 15.87
C ASP A 27 11.11 10.46 15.81
N GLU A 28 10.86 9.36 15.10
CA GLU A 28 11.80 8.25 14.92
C GLU A 28 12.63 8.36 13.64
N ALA A 29 12.43 9.42 12.84
CA ALA A 29 13.09 9.57 11.57
C ALA A 29 14.61 9.77 11.73
N ALA A 30 15.39 9.18 10.83
CA ALA A 30 16.85 9.26 10.86
C ALA A 30 17.45 9.32 9.44
N GLY A 31 18.71 9.74 9.35
CA GLY A 31 19.54 9.55 8.16
C GLY A 31 19.83 8.07 7.92
N ALA A 32 20.00 7.68 6.65
CA ALA A 32 20.39 6.32 6.28
C ALA A 32 21.87 6.29 5.86
N PRO A 33 22.62 5.22 6.19
CA PRO A 33 22.25 4.15 7.12
C PRO A 33 22.18 4.66 8.57
N ALA A 34 21.35 4.02 9.40
CA ALA A 34 21.31 4.29 10.84
C ALA A 34 21.89 3.11 11.64
N LEU A 35 22.55 3.46 12.74
CA LEU A 35 23.04 2.53 13.75
C LEU A 35 22.17 2.64 15.01
N GLY A 36 21.62 1.52 15.47
CA GLY A 36 20.81 1.45 16.69
C GLY A 36 19.59 0.55 16.51
N LYS A 37 19.31 -0.29 17.51
CA LYS A 37 18.12 -1.15 17.48
C LYS A 37 16.88 -0.29 17.67
N PHE A 38 15.86 -0.53 16.86
CA PHE A 38 14.54 0.01 17.13
C PHE A 38 13.82 -0.97 18.06
N VAL A 39 13.56 -0.56 19.30
CA VAL A 39 12.87 -1.37 20.31
C VAL A 39 11.63 -0.60 20.74
N LYS A 40 10.58 -0.63 19.92
CA LYS A 40 9.24 -0.29 20.41
C LYS A 40 8.67 -1.55 21.05
N GLY A 41 8.11 -1.39 22.25
CA GLY A 41 7.86 -2.46 23.23
C GLY A 41 7.31 -3.76 22.64
N LYS A 42 7.77 -4.90 23.18
CA LYS A 42 7.25 -6.23 22.87
C LYS A 42 5.73 -6.21 23.07
N SER A 43 4.99 -6.11 21.98
CA SER A 43 3.55 -6.33 21.97
C SER A 43 3.31 -7.81 21.71
N ASP A 44 2.53 -8.45 22.58
CA ASP A 44 2.12 -9.86 22.44
C ASP A 44 1.14 -10.08 21.27
N ASN A 45 0.70 -9.00 20.60
CA ASN A 45 -0.18 -9.09 19.45
C ASN A 45 0.62 -9.50 18.19
N MET A 46 0.20 -10.59 17.52
CA MET A 46 0.84 -11.05 16.28
C MET A 46 0.86 -9.98 15.18
N VAL A 47 -0.11 -9.06 15.20
CA VAL A 47 -0.16 -7.91 14.27
C VAL A 47 1.05 -6.99 14.47
N GLU A 48 1.50 -6.76 15.70
CA GLU A 48 2.64 -5.90 16.01
C GLU A 48 3.99 -6.58 15.74
N ARG A 49 4.06 -7.92 15.81
CA ARG A 49 5.30 -8.70 15.55
C ARG A 49 5.82 -8.60 14.11
N GLY A 50 5.03 -8.08 13.17
CA GLY A 50 5.42 -7.86 11.77
C GLY A 50 5.51 -6.40 11.35
N ARG A 51 5.29 -5.46 12.29
CA ARG A 51 5.18 -4.03 11.99
C ARG A 51 6.49 -3.40 11.48
N HIS A 52 7.61 -3.86 12.02
CA HIS A 52 8.94 -3.36 11.69
C HIS A 52 9.73 -4.38 10.87
N ALA A 53 10.64 -3.88 10.04
CA ALA A 53 11.53 -4.71 9.27
C ALA A 53 12.49 -5.49 10.18
N PRO A 54 12.80 -6.76 9.88
CA PRO A 54 13.58 -7.63 10.76
C PRO A 54 15.00 -7.10 11.04
N GLU A 55 15.60 -6.37 10.12
CA GLU A 55 16.92 -5.77 10.31
C GLU A 55 16.94 -4.65 11.37
N MET A 56 15.79 -4.05 11.70
CA MET A 56 15.69 -3.00 12.71
C MET A 56 15.99 -3.52 14.13
N GLU A 57 15.84 -4.83 14.37
CA GLU A 57 16.24 -5.48 15.61
C GLU A 57 17.75 -5.77 15.68
N ARG A 58 18.40 -5.85 14.52
CA ARG A 58 19.85 -6.12 14.38
C ARG A 58 20.67 -4.85 14.50
N GLY A 59 20.06 -3.70 14.20
CA GLY A 59 20.59 -2.37 14.51
C GLY A 59 21.40 -1.69 13.40
N LEU A 60 21.63 -2.35 12.25
CA LEU A 60 22.07 -1.68 11.03
C LEU A 60 20.94 -1.78 10.01
N HIS A 61 20.40 -0.64 9.60
CA HIS A 61 19.28 -0.60 8.67
C HIS A 61 19.27 0.69 7.85
N GLY A 62 18.66 0.61 6.67
CA GLY A 62 18.63 1.68 5.69
C GLY A 62 17.21 2.00 5.23
N VAL A 63 17.09 2.72 4.11
CA VAL A 63 15.80 3.22 3.59
C VAL A 63 14.75 2.13 3.31
N LYS A 64 15.17 0.88 3.13
CA LYS A 64 14.28 -0.27 2.86
C LYS A 64 13.41 -0.68 4.05
N VAL A 65 13.65 -0.13 5.25
CA VAL A 65 12.74 -0.32 6.40
C VAL A 65 11.40 0.37 6.18
N ASP A 66 11.39 1.52 5.48
CA ASP A 66 10.15 2.23 5.17
C ASP A 66 9.33 1.47 4.11
N VAL A 67 10.02 0.75 3.20
CA VAL A 67 9.38 -0.11 2.20
C VAL A 67 8.69 -1.31 2.86
N TRP A 68 9.30 -1.90 3.89
CA TRP A 68 8.64 -2.94 4.69
C TRP A 68 7.32 -2.44 5.26
N SER A 69 7.32 -1.23 5.84
CA SER A 69 6.10 -0.62 6.38
C SER A 69 5.01 -0.40 5.33
N ILE A 70 5.35 -0.12 4.07
CA ILE A 70 4.36 -0.08 2.98
C ILE A 70 3.70 -1.45 2.81
N GLY A 71 4.49 -2.53 2.79
CA GLY A 71 3.97 -3.89 2.74
C GLY A 71 3.07 -4.21 3.93
N TYR A 72 3.49 -3.80 5.13
CA TYR A 72 2.70 -3.97 6.35
C TYR A 72 1.37 -3.21 6.31
N LEU A 73 1.34 -1.97 5.79
CA LEU A 73 0.09 -1.21 5.59
C LEU A 73 -0.84 -1.97 4.64
N ILE A 74 -0.33 -2.45 3.50
CA ILE A 74 -1.14 -3.23 2.56
C ILE A 74 -1.70 -4.49 3.23
N MET A 75 -0.87 -5.22 3.97
CA MET A 75 -1.27 -6.43 4.69
C MET A 75 -2.40 -6.17 5.70
N THR A 76 -2.41 -4.99 6.32
CA THR A 76 -3.31 -4.61 7.41
C THR A 76 -4.41 -3.63 6.98
N CYS A 77 -4.59 -3.39 5.68
CA CYS A 77 -5.51 -2.37 5.16
C CYS A 77 -7.00 -2.62 5.43
N GLY A 78 -7.38 -3.80 5.95
CA GLY A 78 -8.76 -4.14 6.30
C GLY A 78 -9.70 -4.37 5.11
N LEU A 79 -9.21 -4.32 3.87
CA LEU A 79 -10.00 -4.61 2.67
C LEU A 79 -10.20 -6.13 2.50
N VAL A 80 -11.44 -6.56 2.30
CA VAL A 80 -11.78 -7.99 2.14
C VAL A 80 -11.28 -8.56 0.81
N ASN A 81 -11.30 -7.76 -0.26
CA ASN A 81 -10.95 -8.17 -1.62
C ASN A 81 -9.72 -7.42 -2.16
N VAL A 82 -8.59 -7.49 -1.43
CA VAL A 82 -7.32 -6.89 -1.88
C VAL A 82 -6.94 -7.47 -3.26
N PRO A 83 -6.77 -6.63 -4.31
CA PRO A 83 -6.39 -7.06 -5.65
C PRO A 83 -5.11 -7.89 -5.66
N LYS A 84 -5.02 -8.88 -6.55
CA LYS A 84 -3.85 -9.79 -6.64
C LYS A 84 -2.53 -9.02 -6.79
N MET A 85 -2.51 -8.03 -7.67
CA MET A 85 -1.34 -7.14 -7.88
C MET A 85 -0.92 -6.44 -6.58
N LEU A 86 -1.89 -6.00 -5.76
CA LEU A 86 -1.57 -5.34 -4.49
C LEU A 86 -1.00 -6.32 -3.46
N ARG A 87 -1.46 -7.59 -3.47
CA ARG A 87 -0.86 -8.67 -2.66
C ARG A 87 0.55 -9.05 -3.13
N GLU A 88 0.81 -9.02 -4.44
CA GLU A 88 2.15 -9.25 -4.99
C GLU A 88 3.11 -8.16 -4.53
N LEU A 89 2.71 -6.89 -4.63
CA LEU A 89 3.48 -5.76 -4.10
C LEU A 89 3.72 -5.89 -2.59
N GLN A 90 2.71 -6.29 -1.81
CA GLN A 90 2.84 -6.57 -0.38
C GLN A 90 3.98 -7.56 -0.12
N ASN A 91 3.98 -8.70 -0.83
CA ASN A 91 4.97 -9.76 -0.65
C ASN A 91 6.39 -9.27 -0.98
N TRP A 92 6.56 -8.52 -2.08
CA TRP A 92 7.86 -7.95 -2.44
C TRP A 92 8.36 -6.93 -1.42
N CYS A 93 7.47 -6.07 -0.89
CA CYS A 93 7.81 -5.11 0.15
C CYS A 93 8.22 -5.78 1.46
N MET A 94 7.63 -6.93 1.80
CA MET A 94 7.90 -7.68 3.02
C MET A 94 8.95 -8.80 2.85
N GLU A 95 9.80 -8.69 1.81
CA GLU A 95 10.91 -9.63 1.62
C GLU A 95 11.91 -9.53 2.78
N GLN A 96 12.38 -10.66 3.28
CA GLN A 96 13.25 -10.72 4.46
C GLN A 96 14.61 -10.09 4.16
N ASN A 97 15.11 -10.27 2.93
CA ASN A 97 16.32 -9.63 2.44
C ASN A 97 16.03 -8.20 1.96
N PRO A 98 16.57 -7.14 2.60
CA PRO A 98 16.31 -5.75 2.21
C PRO A 98 16.74 -5.43 0.77
N GLU A 99 17.74 -6.14 0.23
CA GLU A 99 18.23 -5.93 -1.13
C GLU A 99 17.24 -6.41 -2.19
N GLN A 100 16.38 -7.38 -1.85
CA GLN A 100 15.35 -7.91 -2.75
C GLN A 100 14.04 -7.11 -2.68
N ARG A 101 13.87 -6.24 -1.68
CA ARG A 101 12.72 -5.33 -1.63
C ARG A 101 12.78 -4.33 -2.79
N PRO A 102 11.65 -3.89 -3.33
CA PRO A 102 11.61 -2.79 -4.30
C PRO A 102 12.13 -1.47 -3.70
N THR A 103 12.35 -0.46 -4.54
CA THR A 103 12.48 0.92 -4.08
C THR A 103 11.10 1.54 -3.85
N ALA A 104 11.04 2.63 -3.08
CA ALA A 104 9.78 3.38 -2.91
C ALA A 104 9.23 3.89 -4.26
N ALA A 105 10.11 4.23 -5.21
CA ALA A 105 9.72 4.63 -6.56
C ALA A 105 9.08 3.45 -7.34
N ASP A 106 9.64 2.25 -7.22
CA ASP A 106 9.04 1.05 -7.83
C ASP A 106 7.66 0.75 -7.23
N CYS A 107 7.51 0.87 -5.90
CA CYS A 107 6.20 0.74 -5.24
C CYS A 107 5.20 1.76 -5.79
N TYR A 108 5.61 3.02 -5.93
CA TYR A 108 4.78 4.09 -6.47
C TYR A 108 4.35 3.79 -7.91
N HIS A 109 5.27 3.39 -8.79
CA HIS A 109 4.96 3.03 -10.17
C HIS A 109 3.99 1.84 -10.24
N HIS A 110 4.18 0.83 -9.39
CA HIS A 110 3.29 -0.33 -9.34
C HIS A 110 1.87 0.05 -8.89
N LEU A 111 1.74 0.96 -7.92
CA LEU A 111 0.46 1.49 -7.47
C LEU A 111 -0.23 2.34 -8.56
N LEU A 112 0.51 3.14 -9.33
CA LEU A 112 -0.05 3.88 -10.48
C LEU A 112 -0.58 2.94 -11.58
N GLN A 113 0.15 1.86 -11.86
CA GLN A 113 -0.30 0.84 -12.81
C GLN A 113 -1.59 0.15 -12.34
N LEU A 114 -1.67 -0.18 -11.04
CA LEU A 114 -2.89 -0.72 -10.43
C LEU A 114 -4.06 0.27 -10.49
N GLN A 115 -3.84 1.53 -10.17
CA GLN A 115 -4.87 2.56 -10.27
C GLN A 115 -5.40 2.65 -11.71
N SER A 116 -4.50 2.66 -12.70
CA SER A 116 -4.86 2.73 -14.12
C SER A 116 -5.70 1.52 -14.55
N SER A 117 -5.36 0.30 -14.11
CA SER A 117 -6.11 -0.91 -14.46
C SER A 117 -7.51 -0.95 -13.82
N LEU A 118 -7.63 -0.45 -12.59
CA LEU A 118 -8.91 -0.32 -11.89
C LEU A 118 -9.82 0.73 -12.55
N LEU A 119 -9.27 1.86 -12.99
CA LEU A 119 -10.02 2.90 -13.71
C LEU A 119 -10.54 2.40 -15.07
N VAL A 120 -9.71 1.64 -15.81
CA VAL A 120 -10.14 1.00 -17.08
C VAL A 120 -11.25 -0.02 -16.84
N SER A 121 -11.16 -0.81 -15.77
CA SER A 121 -12.15 -1.85 -15.46
C SER A 121 -13.46 -1.27 -14.92
N GLY A 122 -13.41 -0.13 -14.22
CA GLY A 122 -14.59 0.60 -13.73
C GLY A 122 -15.38 1.30 -14.84
N GLY A 123 -14.75 1.64 -15.96
CA GLY A 123 -15.41 2.26 -17.12
C GLY A 123 -16.29 1.29 -17.94
N ALA A 124 -16.07 -0.02 -17.83
CA ALA A 124 -16.84 -1.02 -18.57
C ALA A 124 -18.20 -1.38 -17.91
N ALA A 125 -18.41 -1.03 -16.64
CA ALA A 125 -19.62 -1.38 -15.90
C ALA A 125 -20.78 -0.37 -16.06
N GLY A 126 -20.58 0.75 -16.78
CA GLY A 126 -21.57 1.83 -16.93
C GLY A 126 -22.38 1.83 -18.24
N GLY A 127 -22.20 0.86 -19.13
CA GLY A 127 -22.84 0.80 -20.45
C GLY A 127 -24.04 -0.14 -20.54
N GLY A 128 -24.95 -0.09 -19.56
CA GLY A 128 -26.13 -0.95 -19.51
C GLY A 128 -27.43 -0.15 -19.58
N GLY A 129 -27.81 0.31 -20.78
CA GLY A 129 -29.10 0.96 -21.04
C GLY A 129 -29.67 0.47 -22.36
N GLY A 130 -30.48 -0.58 -22.30
CA GLY A 130 -31.10 -1.19 -23.47
C GLY A 130 -32.18 -0.32 -24.12
N SER A 131 -32.43 -0.57 -25.40
CA SER A 131 -33.79 -0.59 -25.90
C SER A 131 -33.96 -1.72 -26.90
N VAL A 132 -34.97 -2.51 -26.56
CA VAL A 132 -35.53 -3.68 -27.19
C VAL A 132 -36.42 -3.29 -28.37
N GLY A 133 -36.54 -4.20 -29.34
CA GLY A 133 -37.81 -4.43 -30.04
C GLY A 133 -38.00 -3.74 -31.39
N GLY A 134 -37.79 -4.52 -32.46
CA GLY A 134 -38.19 -4.19 -33.82
C GLY A 134 -38.15 -5.41 -34.72
N GLY A 135 -38.86 -6.48 -34.32
CA GLY A 135 -39.03 -7.69 -35.12
C GLY A 135 -39.83 -7.40 -36.39
N GLY A 136 -39.39 -7.99 -37.50
CA GLY A 136 -39.97 -7.83 -38.81
C GLY A 136 -41.33 -8.49 -38.99
N GLY A 137 -42.02 -8.03 -40.03
CA GLY A 137 -43.12 -8.74 -40.70
C GLY A 137 -43.02 -8.41 -42.18
N GLY A 138 -42.70 -9.43 -42.98
CA GLY A 138 -42.74 -9.33 -44.44
C GLY A 138 -44.09 -9.77 -45.01
N LEU A 139 -44.18 -9.57 -46.33
CA LEU A 139 -45.06 -10.24 -47.30
C LEU A 139 -46.51 -9.78 -47.35
N MET A 140 -46.82 -8.91 -48.32
CA MET A 140 -47.68 -9.16 -49.50
C MET A 140 -47.90 -7.87 -50.28
#